data_AF-A0A2V9KVZ2-F1
#
_entry.id   AF-A0A2V9KVZ2-F1
#
_cell.length_a   1.000
_cell.length_b   1.000
_cell.length_c   1.000
_cell.angle_alpha   90.00
_cell.angle_beta   90.00
_cell.angle_gamma   90.00
#
_symmetry.space_group_name_H-M   'P 1'
#
loop_
_entity.id
_entity.type
_entity.pdbx_description
1 polymer ?
#
loop_
_entity_poly.entity_id
_entity_poly.type
_entity_poly.pdbx_seq_one_letter_code
_entity_poly.pdbx_strand_id
1 'polypeptide(L)'
;MDERPQVDEKGIEFFLCSFVELSGAPKAKVVPATHAEEMKQEGAAFAGFAAGDLNQGPQDPDVVSIPDFRSLTILPWRKTVAWVAGNLHVNGQPWPYCPRTILARQLERLRQKGYVFHV
;
A
#
# COMPACT_ATOMS: atom_id res chain seq x y z
N MET A 1 -4.63 16.78 7.61
CA MET A 1 -3.84 17.34 6.49
C MET A 1 -4.45 16.74 5.24
N ASP A 2 -4.76 17.56 4.24
CA ASP A 2 -5.54 17.13 3.08
C ASP A 2 -4.83 15.99 2.32
N GLU A 3 -5.40 14.78 2.40
CA GLU A 3 -4.83 13.56 1.78
C GLU A 3 -5.19 13.46 0.29
N ARG A 4 -5.64 14.55 -0.35
CA ARG A 4 -5.82 14.58 -1.81
C ARG A 4 -4.48 14.25 -2.46
N PRO A 5 -4.43 13.28 -3.39
CA PRO A 5 -3.22 13.04 -4.14
C PRO A 5 -2.98 14.31 -4.97
N GLN A 6 -1.92 15.06 -4.66
CA GLN A 6 -1.54 16.28 -5.41
C GLN A 6 -0.93 15.86 -6.76
N VAL A 7 -1.75 15.20 -7.58
CA VAL A 7 -1.32 14.50 -8.80
C VAL A 7 -1.03 15.50 -9.91
N ASP A 8 -1.96 16.46 -10.10
CA ASP A 8 -1.93 17.41 -11.20
C ASP A 8 -0.78 18.41 -11.08
N GLU A 9 -0.50 18.89 -9.86
CA GLU A 9 0.59 19.85 -9.59
C GLU A 9 1.99 19.23 -9.80
N LYS A 10 2.11 17.89 -9.77
CA LYS A 10 3.39 17.18 -9.80
C LYS A 10 3.69 16.50 -11.14
N GLY A 11 2.77 16.57 -12.11
CA GLY A 11 2.93 15.92 -13.42
C GLY A 11 2.99 14.39 -13.35
N ILE A 12 2.33 13.79 -12.36
CA ILE A 12 2.29 12.34 -12.20
C ILE A 12 1.25 11.76 -13.18
N GLU A 13 1.68 10.80 -14.00
CA GLU A 13 0.83 10.08 -14.96
C GLU A 13 0.42 8.70 -14.42
N PHE A 14 1.26 8.07 -13.61
CA PHE A 14 1.02 6.73 -13.07
C PHE A 14 1.46 6.59 -11.60
N PHE A 15 0.70 5.78 -10.87
CA PHE A 15 1.02 5.32 -9.53
C PHE A 15 1.45 3.85 -9.57
N LEU A 16 2.48 3.51 -8.81
CA LEU A 16 2.76 2.15 -8.37
C LEU A 16 2.09 2.00 -6.99
N CYS A 17 0.87 1.46 -6.99
CA CYS A 17 0.20 1.08 -5.74
C CYS A 17 0.85 -0.22 -5.25
N SER A 18 1.64 -0.13 -4.19
CA SER A 18 2.60 -1.17 -3.83
C SER A 18 2.42 -1.70 -2.43
N PHE A 19 2.78 -2.96 -2.24
CA PHE A 19 2.91 -3.58 -0.93
C PHE A 19 4.09 -4.55 -0.93
N VAL A 20 4.41 -5.10 0.24
CA VAL A 20 5.44 -6.13 0.42
C VAL A 20 4.77 -7.35 1.04
N GLU A 21 5.03 -8.54 0.52
CA GLU A 21 4.56 -9.82 1.09
C GLU A 21 5.58 -10.42 2.07
N LEU A 22 5.25 -11.54 2.74
CA LEU A 22 6.04 -12.04 3.88
C LEU A 22 7.50 -12.39 3.54
N SER A 23 7.79 -12.83 2.31
CA SER A 23 9.18 -13.12 1.89
C SER A 23 10.01 -11.87 1.60
N GLY A 24 9.38 -10.69 1.64
CA GLY A 24 10.02 -9.40 1.39
C GLY A 24 9.98 -8.94 -0.06
N ALA A 25 9.36 -9.69 -0.97
CA ALA A 25 9.23 -9.31 -2.36
C ALA A 25 8.24 -8.14 -2.52
N PRO A 26 8.61 -7.09 -3.26
CA PRO A 26 7.70 -6.00 -3.57
C PRO A 26 6.67 -6.46 -4.62
N LYS A 27 5.44 -5.99 -4.46
CA LYS A 27 4.33 -6.16 -5.41
C LYS A 27 3.76 -4.79 -5.72
N ALA A 28 3.30 -4.61 -6.95
CA ALA A 28 2.72 -3.35 -7.38
C ALA A 28 1.67 -3.54 -8.47
N LYS A 29 0.70 -2.64 -8.51
CA LYS A 29 -0.19 -2.43 -9.65
C LYS A 29 0.08 -1.03 -10.19
N VAL A 30 0.25 -0.92 -11.50
CA VAL A 30 0.33 0.36 -12.19
C VAL A 30 -1.10 0.90 -12.33
N VAL A 31 -1.35 2.08 -11.78
CA VAL A 31 -2.66 2.75 -11.81
C VAL A 31 -2.50 4.11 -12.48
N PRO A 32 -3.26 4.43 -13.53
CA PRO A 32 -3.24 5.76 -14.14
C PRO A 32 -3.67 6.84 -13.14
N ALA A 33 -3.07 8.03 -13.26
CA ALA A 33 -3.42 9.20 -12.46
C ALA A 33 -4.90 9.57 -12.50
N THR A 34 -5.57 9.28 -13.63
CA THR A 34 -7.01 9.49 -13.82
C THR A 34 -7.89 8.66 -12.87
N HIS A 35 -7.34 7.60 -12.27
CA HIS A 35 -8.03 6.73 -11.31
C HIS A 35 -7.48 6.88 -9.89
N ALA A 36 -6.74 7.97 -9.59
CA ALA A 36 -6.10 8.15 -8.29
C ALA A 36 -7.09 8.25 -7.12
N GLU A 37 -8.26 8.85 -7.34
CA GLU A 37 -9.28 8.98 -6.29
C GLU A 37 -9.98 7.64 -6.01
N GLU A 38 -10.30 6.87 -7.05
CA GLU A 38 -10.80 5.49 -6.90
C GLU A 38 -9.77 4.62 -6.19
N MET A 39 -8.50 4.68 -6.62
CA MET A 39 -7.40 3.97 -5.95
C MET A 39 -7.25 4.36 -4.48
N LYS A 40 -7.52 5.63 -4.12
CA LYS A 40 -7.47 6.09 -2.73
C LYS A 40 -8.60 5.49 -1.90
N GLN A 41 -9.81 5.41 -2.46
CA GLN A 41 -11.00 4.96 -1.74
C GLN A 41 -11.08 3.43 -1.67
N GLU A 42 -10.80 2.77 -2.78
CA GLU A 42 -11.00 1.33 -2.95
C GLU A 42 -9.70 0.52 -2.91
N GLY A 43 -8.54 1.16 -3.14
CA GLY A 43 -7.26 0.47 -3.24
C GLY A 43 -7.02 -0.26 -4.56
N ALA A 44 -5.99 -1.10 -4.59
CA ALA A 44 -5.66 -1.93 -5.74
C ALA A 44 -5.81 -3.42 -5.39
N ALA A 45 -6.70 -4.13 -6.08
CA ALA A 45 -6.97 -5.56 -5.86
C ALA A 45 -5.94 -6.48 -6.54
N PHE A 46 -5.61 -7.58 -5.86
CA PHE A 46 -4.74 -8.66 -6.32
C PHE A 46 -5.35 -10.00 -5.91
N ALA A 47 -5.21 -11.03 -6.75
CA ALA A 47 -5.43 -12.40 -6.32
C ALA A 47 -4.28 -12.78 -5.37
N GLY A 48 -4.53 -12.85 -4.06
CA GLY A 48 -3.43 -12.94 -3.10
C GLY A 48 -2.62 -14.24 -3.17
N PHE A 49 -3.23 -15.35 -3.62
CA PHE A 49 -2.51 -16.58 -3.95
C PHE A 49 -1.39 -16.36 -4.98
N ALA A 50 -1.64 -15.54 -6.00
CA ALA A 50 -0.64 -15.22 -7.02
C ALA A 50 0.31 -14.10 -6.57
N ALA A 51 -0.05 -13.36 -5.52
CA ALA A 51 0.68 -12.19 -5.09
C ALA A 51 1.86 -12.50 -4.15
N GLY A 52 2.00 -13.75 -3.68
CA GLY A 52 3.15 -14.22 -2.91
C GLY A 52 2.75 -14.88 -1.60
N ASP A 53 3.64 -14.84 -0.61
CA ASP A 53 3.38 -15.45 0.69
C ASP A 53 2.48 -14.54 1.54
N LEU A 54 1.17 -14.74 1.38
CA LEU A 54 0.11 -13.99 2.07
C LEU A 54 -0.88 -14.91 2.80
N ASN A 55 -0.56 -16.21 2.89
CA ASN A 55 -1.43 -17.24 3.45
C ASN A 55 -2.84 -17.19 2.82
N GLN A 56 -2.91 -17.16 1.49
CA GLN A 56 -4.14 -17.28 0.72
C GLN A 56 -4.01 -18.37 -0.35
N GLY A 57 -5.07 -19.15 -0.55
CA GLY A 57 -5.24 -20.12 -1.63
C GLY A 57 -6.01 -19.54 -2.84
N PRO A 58 -6.07 -20.28 -3.97
CA PRO A 58 -6.71 -19.79 -5.21
C PRO A 58 -8.19 -19.46 -5.08
N GLN A 59 -8.88 -20.08 -4.11
CA GLN A 59 -10.30 -19.88 -3.84
C GLN A 59 -10.60 -18.69 -2.92
N ASP A 60 -9.56 -18.11 -2.32
CA ASP A 60 -9.75 -17.03 -1.35
C ASP A 60 -10.07 -15.71 -2.05
N PRO A 61 -10.79 -14.80 -1.39
CA PRO A 61 -11.11 -13.49 -1.95
C PRO A 61 -9.84 -12.67 -2.23
N ASP A 62 -9.98 -11.71 -3.14
CA ASP A 62 -8.90 -10.77 -3.46
C ASP A 62 -8.39 -10.04 -2.22
N VAL A 63 -7.08 -9.79 -2.24
CA VAL A 63 -6.41 -8.90 -1.31
C VAL A 63 -6.26 -7.53 -1.94
N VAL A 64 -6.59 -6.51 -1.17
CA VAL A 64 -6.62 -5.12 -1.63
C VAL A 64 -5.51 -4.35 -0.95
N SER A 65 -4.63 -3.74 -1.73
CA SER A 65 -3.61 -2.82 -1.23
C SER A 65 -4.21 -1.42 -1.10
N ILE A 66 -4.47 -0.97 0.13
CA ILE A 66 -4.93 0.39 0.44
C ILE A 66 -3.71 1.32 0.52
N PRO A 67 -3.58 2.31 -0.38
CA PRO A 67 -2.40 3.18 -0.43
C PRO A 67 -2.35 4.18 0.72
N ASP A 68 -1.15 4.42 1.24
CA ASP A 68 -0.84 5.50 2.19
C ASP A 68 -0.09 6.62 1.46
N PHE A 69 -0.81 7.64 1.03
CA PHE A 69 -0.25 8.76 0.25
C PHE A 69 0.79 9.59 1.00
N ARG A 70 0.94 9.45 2.31
CA ARG A 70 2.06 10.07 3.05
C ARG A 70 3.41 9.45 2.69
N SER A 71 3.40 8.25 2.11
CA SER A 71 4.59 7.56 1.59
C SER A 71 4.89 7.87 0.12
N LEU A 72 4.08 8.72 -0.53
CA LEU A 72 4.22 9.03 -1.95
C LEU A 72 5.65 9.48 -2.25
N THR A 73 6.27 8.75 -3.18
CA THR A 73 7.64 9.00 -3.61
C THR A 73 7.68 9.04 -5.13
N ILE A 74 7.99 10.19 -5.71
CA ILE A 74 8.20 10.30 -7.16
C ILE A 74 9.51 9.58 -7.52
N LEU A 75 9.48 8.70 -8.51
CA LEU A 75 10.67 7.96 -8.92
C LEU A 75 11.75 8.93 -9.43
N PRO A 76 12.97 8.92 -8.86
CA PRO A 76 14.02 9.85 -9.25
C PRO A 76 14.37 9.83 -10.73
N TRP A 77 14.30 8.64 -11.36
CA TRP A 77 14.63 8.40 -12.76
C TRP A 77 13.42 8.50 -13.72
N ARG A 78 12.19 8.62 -13.22
CA ARG A 78 10.98 8.75 -14.03
C ARG A 78 9.94 9.60 -13.31
N LYS A 79 10.03 10.92 -13.50
CA LYS A 79 9.26 11.92 -12.74
C LYS A 79 7.75 11.85 -12.94
N THR A 80 7.28 11.22 -14.02
CA THR A 80 5.85 11.00 -14.28
C THR A 80 5.28 9.78 -13.54
N VAL A 81 6.09 9.05 -12.76
CA VAL A 81 5.64 7.89 -11.99
C VAL A 81 5.91 8.09 -10.50
N ALA A 82 4.89 7.84 -9.68
CA ALA A 82 5.00 7.87 -8.23
C ALA A 82 4.77 6.48 -7.63
N TRP A 83 5.56 6.13 -6.62
CA TRP A 83 5.39 4.94 -5.80
C TRP A 83 4.65 5.27 -4.52
N VAL A 84 3.73 4.41 -4.10
CA VAL A 84 2.96 4.56 -2.86
C VAL A 84 2.91 3.23 -2.12
N ALA A 85 3.35 3.22 -0.86
CA ALA A 85 3.22 2.06 0.02
C ALA A 85 1.76 1.86 0.41
N GLY A 86 1.34 0.61 0.52
CA GLY A 86 0.00 0.24 0.95
C GLY A 86 -0.01 -0.82 2.04
N ASN A 87 -1.15 -0.91 2.71
CA ASN A 87 -1.48 -1.97 3.65
C ASN A 87 -2.52 -2.88 3.02
N LEU A 88 -2.36 -4.18 3.20
CA LEU A 88 -3.29 -5.14 2.63
C LEU A 88 -4.54 -5.27 3.50
N HIS A 89 -5.69 -5.35 2.83
CA HIS A 89 -6.99 -5.60 3.39
C HIS A 89 -7.66 -6.78 2.66
N VAL A 90 -8.47 -7.56 3.36
CA VAL A 90 -9.36 -8.57 2.78
C VAL A 90 -10.73 -8.35 3.39
N ASN A 91 -11.78 -8.29 2.55
CA ASN A 91 -13.16 -8.01 3.00
C ASN A 91 -13.24 -6.76 3.91
N GLY A 92 -12.50 -5.70 3.54
CA GLY A 92 -12.43 -4.43 4.27
C GLY A 92 -11.59 -4.45 5.55
N GLN A 93 -11.10 -5.60 6.00
CA GLN A 93 -10.33 -5.73 7.24
C GLN A 93 -8.82 -5.80 7.00
N PRO A 94 -7.97 -5.19 7.85
CA PRO A 94 -6.52 -5.27 7.71
C PRO A 94 -6.02 -6.73 7.74
N TRP A 95 -5.31 -7.14 6.70
CA TRP A 95 -4.83 -8.51 6.54
C TRP A 95 -3.66 -8.80 7.49
N PRO A 96 -3.73 -9.88 8.30
CA PRO A 96 -2.73 -10.16 9.33
C PRO A 96 -1.38 -10.57 8.76
N TYR A 97 -1.32 -11.04 7.51
CA TYR A 97 -0.08 -11.45 6.82
C TYR A 97 0.58 -10.32 6.02
N CYS A 98 0.20 -9.07 6.29
CA CYS A 98 0.87 -7.90 5.70
C CYS A 98 1.99 -7.40 6.62
N PRO A 99 3.27 -7.48 6.22
CA PRO A 99 4.41 -6.96 6.99
C PRO A 99 4.22 -5.53 7.48
N ARG A 100 3.73 -4.63 6.62
CA ARG A 100 3.49 -3.22 6.99
C ARG A 100 2.40 -3.08 8.07
N THR A 101 1.35 -3.89 8.02
CA THR A 101 0.29 -3.92 9.05
C THR A 101 0.81 -4.50 10.37
N ILE A 102 1.63 -5.56 10.30
CA ILE A 102 2.27 -6.15 11.47
C ILE A 102 3.14 -5.10 12.18
N LEU A 103 4.00 -4.39 11.43
CA LEU A 103 4.83 -3.31 11.98
C LEU A 103 3.98 -2.21 12.61
N ALA A 104 2.96 -1.71 11.90
CA ALA A 104 2.08 -0.66 12.42
C ALA A 104 1.43 -1.04 13.76
N ARG A 105 0.98 -2.30 13.90
CA ARG A 105 0.43 -2.82 15.17
C ARG A 105 1.48 -2.84 16.29
N GLN A 106 2.72 -3.23 16.01
CA GLN A 106 3.78 -3.21 17.05
C GLN A 106 4.16 -1.79 17.46
N LEU A 107 4.27 -0.86 16.50
CA LEU A 107 4.53 0.54 16.78
C LEU A 107 3.42 1.15 17.65
N GLU A 108 2.16 0.80 17.40
CA GLU A 108 1.06 1.27 18.22
C GLU A 108 1.13 0.75 19.67
N ARG A 109 1.47 -0.53 19.85
CA ARG A 109 1.71 -1.10 21.20
C ARG A 109 2.85 -0.40 21.95
N LEU A 110 3.89 0.04 21.24
CA LEU A 110 4.99 0.80 21.83
C LEU A 110 4.54 2.21 22.23
N ARG A 111 3.77 2.90 21.36
CA ARG A 111 3.21 4.23 21.66
C ARG A 111 2.32 4.21 22.89
N GLN A 112 1.47 3.21 23.04
CA GLN A 112 0.62 3.03 24.23
C GLN A 112 1.41 2.87 25.53
N LYS A 113 2.66 2.42 25.44
CA LYS A 113 3.59 2.31 26.57
C LYS A 113 4.46 3.56 26.77
N GLY A 114 4.27 4.62 25.98
CA GLY A 114 5.05 5.86 26.05
C GLY A 114 6.38 5.81 25.29
N TYR A 115 6.61 4.83 24.42
CA TYR A 115 7.83 4.73 23.63
C TYR A 115 7.64 5.18 22.18
N VAL A 116 8.71 5.73 21.60
CA VAL A 116 8.83 6.00 20.17
C VAL A 116 10.02 5.22 19.63
N PHE A 117 9.80 4.45 18.56
CA PHE A 117 10.83 3.66 17.89
C PHE A 117 11.47 4.48 16.77
N HIS A 118 12.81 4.56 16.77
CA HIS A 118 13.64 5.14 15.72
C HIS A 118 14.68 4.09 15.29
N VAL A 119 14.99 4.04 13.99
CA VAL A 119 16.04 3.21 13.38
C VAL A 119 16.92 4.08 12.49
#